data_AF-A0A922X6D8-F1
#
_entry.id   AF-A0A922X6D8-F1
#
_cell.length_a   1.000
_cell.length_b   1.000
_cell.length_c   1.000
_cell.angle_alpha   90.00
_cell.angle_beta   90.00
_cell.angle_gamma   90.00
#
_symmetry.space_group_name_H-M   'P 1'
#
loop_
_entity.id
_entity.type
_entity.pdbx_description
1 polymer ?
#
loop_
_entity_poly.entity_id
_entity_poly.type
_entity_poly.pdbx_seq_one_letter_code
_entity_poly.pdbx_strand_id
1 'polypeptide(L)' 'MTRTILSTLLLAVCCAAQAQTASTIRLAPKPQAKNIIFFLGDGMGPTTITAARIFKAGEDGLLNFERLDRTAR' A
#
# COMPACT_ATOMS: atom_id res chain seq x y z
N MET A 1 -17.98 -49.30 20.22
CA MET A 1 -16.70 -49.25 19.49
C MET A 1 -16.83 -48.87 18.00
N THR A 2 -18.03 -48.89 17.42
CA THR A 2 -18.27 -48.56 15.99
C THR A 2 -18.25 -47.05 15.68
N ARG A 3 -18.55 -46.19 16.66
CA ARG A 3 -18.59 -44.72 16.49
C ARG A 3 -17.19 -44.08 16.46
N THR A 4 -16.21 -44.69 17.13
CA THR A 4 -14.82 -44.22 17.20
C THR A 4 -14.10 -44.43 15.87
N ILE A 5 -14.37 -45.56 15.19
CA ILE A 5 -13.78 -45.92 13.89
C ILE A 5 -14.29 -45.00 12.77
N LEU A 6 -15.58 -44.64 12.82
CA LEU A 6 -16.18 -43.71 11.86
C LEU A 6 -15.60 -42.29 12.00
N SER A 7 -15.28 -41.86 13.22
CA SER A 7 -14.64 -40.56 13.49
C SER A 7 -13.20 -40.48 13.00
N THR A 8 -12.43 -41.57 13.11
CA THR A 8 -11.05 -41.62 12.60
C THR A 8 -10.99 -41.67 11.08
N LEU A 9 -11.99 -42.29 10.43
CA LEU A 9 -12.08 -42.34 8.97
C LEU A 9 -12.42 -40.96 8.38
N LEU A 10 -13.31 -40.21 9.03
CA LEU A 10 -13.69 -38.86 8.60
C LEU A 10 -12.51 -37.86 8.68
N LEU A 11 -11.68 -37.97 9.72
CA LEU A 11 -10.56 -37.06 9.93
C LEU A 11 -9.41 -37.30 8.94
N ALA A 12 -9.20 -38.55 8.52
CA ALA A 12 -8.18 -38.91 7.53
C ALA A 12 -8.52 -38.42 6.10
N VAL A 13 -9.80 -38.38 5.72
CA VAL A 13 -10.25 -37.88 4.41
C VAL A 13 -10.04 -36.37 4.28
N CYS A 14 -10.15 -35.61 5.38
CA CYS A 14 -9.91 -34.16 5.36
C CYS A 14 -8.43 -33.82 5.14
N CYS A 15 -7.51 -34.71 5.52
CA CYS A 15 -6.07 -34.48 5.42
C CYS A 15 -5.51 -34.75 4.00
N ALA A 16 -6.14 -35.65 3.23
CA ALA A 16 -5.75 -35.93 1.84
C ALA A 16 -6.24 -34.86 0.83
N ALA A 17 -7.23 -34.05 1.20
CA ALA A 17 -7.77 -32.98 0.36
C ALA A 17 -6.96 -31.66 0.43
N GLN A 18 -5.98 -31.56 1.32
CA GLN A 18 -5.12 -30.38 1.48
C GLN A 18 -3.80 -30.53 0.71
N ALA A 19 -3.85 -31.15 -0.47
CA ALA A 19 -2.74 -31.13 -1.41
C ALA A 19 -3.00 -30.03 -2.44
N GLN A 20 -2.24 -28.93 -2.30
CA GLN A 20 -1.91 -27.94 -3.32
C GLN A 20 -3.01 -26.95 -3.75
N THR A 21 -2.89 -25.73 -3.22
CA THR A 21 -2.94 -24.53 -4.06
C THR A 21 -1.90 -23.54 -3.55
N ALA A 22 -0.63 -23.77 -3.90
CA ALA A 22 0.36 -22.70 -3.88
C ALA A 22 0.05 -21.77 -5.06
N SER A 23 -0.95 -20.92 -4.90
CA SER A 23 -1.23 -19.82 -5.81
C SER A 23 -0.02 -18.89 -5.79
N THR A 24 0.86 -19.04 -6.78
CA THR A 24 1.92 -18.07 -7.06
C THR A 24 1.23 -16.80 -7.52
N ILE A 25 0.96 -15.88 -6.59
CA ILE A 25 0.54 -14.52 -6.94
C ILE A 25 1.70 -13.91 -7.72
N ARG A 26 1.59 -13.91 -9.05
CA ARG A 26 2.48 -13.14 -9.90
C ARG A 26 2.15 -11.68 -9.63
N LEU A 27 2.98 -11.01 -8.83
CA LEU A 27 2.90 -9.56 -8.70
C LEU A 27 3.05 -8.97 -10.10
N ALA A 28 1.98 -8.35 -10.60
CA ALA A 28 2.06 -7.58 -11.83
C ALA A 28 3.18 -6.54 -11.68
N PRO A 29 4.03 -6.36 -12.70
CA PRO A 29 5.08 -5.35 -12.66
C PRO A 29 4.46 -3.99 -12.32
N LYS A 30 5.04 -3.27 -11.34
CA LYS A 30 4.59 -1.89 -11.07
C LYS A 30 4.82 -1.07 -12.35
N PRO A 31 3.84 -0.25 -12.76
CA PRO A 31 4.00 0.59 -13.93
C PRO A 31 5.19 1.53 -13.73
N GLN A 32 6.13 1.52 -14.68
CA GLN A 32 7.29 2.40 -14.68
C GLN A 32 6.89 3.76 -15.27
N ALA A 33 7.27 4.85 -14.60
CA ALA A 33 7.05 6.19 -15.12
C ALA A 33 7.95 6.47 -16.33
N LYS A 34 7.37 6.98 -17.42
CA LYS A 34 8.10 7.34 -18.65
C LYS A 34 8.88 8.65 -18.52
N ASN A 35 8.32 9.62 -17.80
CA ASN A 35 8.88 10.97 -17.65
C ASN A 35 8.94 11.34 -16.16
N ILE A 36 9.96 12.11 -15.79
CA ILE A 36 10.13 12.63 -14.43
C ILE A 36 10.30 14.15 -14.53
N ILE A 37 9.45 14.89 -13.83
CA ILE A 37 9.62 16.33 -13.61
C ILE A 37 9.98 16.49 -12.14
N PHE A 38 11.18 16.98 -11.88
CA PHE A 38 11.69 17.15 -10.52
C PHE A 38 11.77 18.64 -10.18
N PHE A 39 11.03 19.05 -9.15
CA PHE A 39 11.08 20.39 -8.59
C PHE A 39 11.96 20.35 -7.34
N LEU A 40 13.07 21.10 -7.36
CA LEU A 40 13.91 21.31 -6.19
C LEU A 40 13.69 22.72 -5.65
N GLY A 41 13.09 22.81 -4.47
CA GLY A 41 12.99 24.06 -3.73
C GLY A 41 14.21 24.23 -2.85
N ASP A 42 15.26 24.89 -3.35
CA ASP A 42 16.43 25.22 -2.53
C ASP A 42 16.02 26.14 -1.36
N GLY A 43 16.42 25.78 -0.14
CA GLY A 43 16.01 26.47 1.08
C GLY A 43 14.51 26.39 1.44
N MET A 44 13.70 25.57 0.77
CA MET A 44 12.26 25.41 1.05
C MET A 44 11.99 24.41 2.18
N GLY A 45 12.37 24.79 3.40
CA GLY A 45 12.00 24.04 4.61
C GLY A 45 10.53 24.20 5.00
N PRO A 46 10.05 23.48 6.04
CA PRO A 46 8.67 23.54 6.50
C PRO A 46 8.18 24.95 6.89
N THR A 47 9.07 25.78 7.45
CA THR A 47 8.77 27.18 7.82
C THR A 47 8.53 28.03 6.58
N THR A 48 9.42 27.96 5.59
CA THR A 48 9.30 28.67 4.31
C THR A 48 8.02 28.25 3.57
N ILE A 49 7.71 26.96 3.55
CA ILE A 49 6.48 26.42 2.93
C ILE A 49 5.24 26.97 3.63
N THR A 50 5.22 26.98 4.97
CA THR A 50 4.09 27.51 5.77
C THR A 50 3.89 29.00 5.52
N ALA A 51 4.97 29.79 5.52
CA ALA A 51 4.90 31.22 5.23
C ALA A 51 4.35 31.48 3.81
N ALA A 52 4.83 30.73 2.81
CA ALA A 52 4.35 30.85 1.44
C ALA A 52 2.86 30.48 1.31
N ARG A 53 2.42 29.43 2.01
CA ARG A 53 1.01 29.02 2.05
C ARG A 53 0.13 30.13 2.63
N ILE A 54 0.48 30.65 3.81
CA ILE A 54 -0.27 31.74 4.47
C ILE A 54 -0.33 32.96 3.55
N PHE A 55 0.80 33.33 2.94
CA PHE A 55 0.86 34.47 2.02
C PHE A 55 -0.03 34.29 0.77
N LYS A 56 -0.03 33.10 0.17
CA LYS A 56 -0.72 32.86 -1.11
C LYS A 56 -2.19 32.47 -0.97
N ALA A 57 -2.52 31.69 0.05
CA ALA A 57 -3.80 30.98 0.17
C ALA A 57 -4.45 31.11 1.56
N GLY A 58 -3.82 31.81 2.52
CA GLY A 58 -4.28 31.90 3.90
C GLY A 58 -3.88 30.69 4.76
N GLU A 59 -4.25 30.72 6.04
CA GLU A 59 -3.86 29.71 7.05
C GLU A 59 -4.42 28.32 6.72
N ASP A 60 -5.68 28.26 6.29
CA ASP A 60 -6.37 27.02 5.88
C ASP A 60 -6.13 26.66 4.41
N GLY A 61 -5.34 27.47 3.70
CA GLY A 61 -5.01 27.26 2.30
C GLY A 61 -4.08 26.07 2.07
N LEU A 62 -3.90 25.69 0.82
CA LEU A 62 -2.90 24.68 0.42
C LEU A 62 -2.18 25.15 -0.84
N LEU A 63 -0.88 24.87 -0.94
CA LEU A 63 -0.11 25.04 -2.17
C LEU A 63 -0.40 23.91 -3.16
N ASN A 64 0.03 24.07 -4.42
CA ASN A 64 -0.28 23.09 -5.47
C ASN A 64 0.35 21.71 -5.21
N PHE A 65 1.60 21.67 -4.75
CA PHE A 65 2.29 20.41 -4.49
C PHE A 65 1.79 19.68 -3.23
N GLU A 66 1.14 20.39 -2.32
CA GLU A 66 0.54 19.81 -1.10
C GLU A 66 -0.74 19.02 -1.39
N ARG A 67 -1.27 19.15 -2.62
CA ARG A 67 -2.41 18.38 -3.12
C ARG A 67 -2.00 17.05 -3.75
N LEU A 68 -0.70 16.77 -3.89
CA LEU A 68 -0.23 15.50 -4.45
C LEU A 68 -0.56 14.35 -3.49
N ASP A 69 -0.93 13.19 -4.04
CA ASP A 69 -1.42 12.03 -3.28
C ASP A 69 -0.40 11.42 -2.31
N ARG A 70 0.88 11.78 -2.42
CA ARG A 70 1.98 11.19 -1.66
C ARG A 70 2.89 12.28 -1.14
N THR A 71 3.22 12.16 0.15
CA THR A 71 4.20 12.99 0.84
C THR A 71 5.16 12.05 1.57
N ALA A 72 6.47 12.31 1.45
CA ALA A 72 7.46 11.64 2.28
C ALA A 72 7.50 12.35 3.64
N ARG A 73 7.49 11.60 4.74
CA ARG A 73 7.59 12.13 6.11
C ARG A 73 8.76 11.50 6.82
#